data_AF-A0A2N3PK62-F1
#
_entry.id   AF-A0A2N3PK62-F1
#
_cell.length_a   1.000
_cell.length_b   1.000
_cell.length_c   1.000
_cell.angle_alpha   90.00
_cell.angle_beta   90.00
_cell.angle_gamma   90.00
#
_symmetry.space_group_name_H-M   'P 1'
#
loop_
_entity.id
_entity.type
_entity.pdbx_description
1 polymer ?
#
loop_
_entity_poly.entity_id
_entity_poly.type
_entity_poly.pdbx_seq_one_letter_code
_entity_poly.pdbx_strand_id
1 'polypeptide(L)'
;MQQNTALFNDITEFGKNYVTNENSTFQILKDKRKKTRKKEIDFSKIGKTITEAEFKNPMVEFHNDLNSIVFTAFNEIDFNIFFALCFIFKNRLDKTLSLTFEEVRLLVELNDNHKTTNRNRFYESLVSFSNKLMSLKAQGYKSVGINKKRKYSVINFFSVIDIDEDSKTFFVKISEEASCLINNLFKNYTRFDLKEFCSIDSKYAKNLYRILKQYENLGHCKLDWESFRNIMCIPESYEQRDVSKRVLNPSISKLNSNNYNGIPYFKDLTYQKIKVSGKGRGGVVSAIVFEFVPKNKALINARNKQILNTEVTPPPPDELGR
;
A
#
# COMPACT_ATOMS: atom_id res chain seq x y z
N MET A 1 -67.53 41.24 44.46
CA MET A 1 -66.81 40.63 45.59
C MET A 1 -66.49 39.19 45.17
N GLN A 2 -65.50 38.98 44.31
CA GLN A 2 -64.05 39.01 44.58
C GLN A 2 -63.62 37.90 45.52
N GLN A 3 -63.24 36.78 44.91
CA GLN A 3 -62.02 35.98 45.12
C GLN A 3 -62.33 34.52 44.79
N ASN A 4 -62.35 34.16 43.51
CA ASN A 4 -62.03 32.81 43.00
C ASN A 4 -62.19 32.74 41.48
N THR A 5 -61.39 33.53 40.78
CA THR A 5 -61.27 33.45 39.32
C THR A 5 -59.83 33.79 38.91
N ALA A 6 -58.90 33.19 39.66
CA ALA A 6 -57.45 33.23 39.44
C ALA A 6 -56.80 31.85 39.70
N LEU A 7 -57.59 30.77 39.65
CA LEU A 7 -57.07 29.40 39.82
C LEU A 7 -57.54 28.42 38.74
N PHE A 8 -57.89 28.94 37.56
CA PHE A 8 -58.24 28.14 36.37
C PHE A 8 -57.48 28.58 35.11
N ASN A 9 -56.35 29.27 35.28
CA ASN A 9 -55.39 29.57 34.22
C ASN A 9 -53.96 29.04 34.48
N ASP A 10 -53.70 28.36 35.58
CA ASP A 10 -52.35 27.84 35.93
C ASP A 10 -52.15 26.33 35.70
N ILE A 11 -53.03 25.65 34.95
CA ILE A 11 -52.82 24.25 34.52
C ILE A 11 -52.68 24.12 32.99
N THR A 12 -52.63 25.25 32.27
CA THR A 12 -52.39 25.28 30.81
C THR A 12 -50.99 25.76 30.39
N GLU A 13 -50.06 25.98 31.33
CA GLU A 13 -48.68 26.41 31.00
C GLU A 13 -47.53 25.59 31.60
N PHE A 14 -47.81 24.51 32.34
CA PHE A 14 -46.76 23.59 32.86
C PHE A 14 -46.73 22.21 32.18
N GLY A 15 -47.46 22.04 31.06
CA GLY A 15 -47.47 20.83 30.23
C GLY A 15 -46.84 20.97 28.85
N LYS A 16 -46.12 22.07 28.58
CA LYS A 16 -45.53 22.39 27.25
C LYS A 16 -44.00 22.54 27.21
N ASN A 17 -43.28 22.13 28.26
CA ASN A 17 -41.82 22.24 28.32
C ASN A 17 -41.07 20.91 28.53
N TYR A 18 -41.65 19.75 28.23
CA TYR A 18 -40.94 18.46 28.30
C TYR A 18 -41.35 17.43 27.24
N VAL A 19 -41.59 17.83 25.98
CA VAL A 19 -41.56 16.88 24.84
C VAL A 19 -41.09 17.60 23.56
N THR A 20 -39.98 18.32 23.61
CA THR A 20 -39.33 18.85 22.38
C THR A 20 -37.83 19.02 22.59
N ASN A 21 -37.09 17.93 22.85
CA ASN A 21 -35.63 17.99 22.64
C ASN A 21 -34.90 16.66 22.39
N GLU A 22 -35.60 15.63 21.90
CA GLU A 22 -34.93 14.39 21.44
C GLU A 22 -35.03 14.15 19.93
N ASN A 23 -35.95 14.83 19.22
CA ASN A 23 -36.05 14.73 17.75
C ASN A 23 -35.38 15.87 16.97
N SER A 24 -34.95 16.96 17.63
CA SER A 24 -34.12 18.03 17.04
C SER A 24 -32.63 17.65 17.03
N THR A 25 -32.15 16.98 18.08
CA THR A 25 -30.75 16.54 18.19
C THR A 25 -30.45 15.37 17.24
N PHE A 26 -31.44 14.48 16.98
CA PHE A 26 -31.31 13.40 15.98
C PHE A 26 -31.50 13.86 14.53
N GLN A 27 -32.14 14.99 14.27
CA GLN A 27 -32.17 15.64 12.95
C GLN A 27 -30.86 16.42 12.70
N ILE A 28 -30.35 17.14 13.69
CA ILE A 28 -29.09 17.90 13.57
C ILE A 28 -27.84 16.99 13.57
N LEU A 29 -27.91 15.79 14.18
CA LEU A 29 -26.86 14.76 14.10
C LEU A 29 -26.98 13.84 12.86
N LYS A 30 -28.13 13.83 12.17
CA LYS A 30 -28.25 13.16 10.85
C LYS A 30 -27.79 14.06 9.70
N ASP A 31 -27.80 15.39 9.88
CA ASP A 31 -27.27 16.37 8.91
C ASP A 31 -25.79 16.76 9.11
N LYS A 32 -25.12 16.24 10.13
CA LYS A 32 -23.65 16.34 10.30
C LYS A 32 -22.89 15.04 10.02
N ARG A 33 -23.56 14.01 9.48
CA ARG A 33 -22.83 13.07 8.63
C ARG A 33 -22.47 13.84 7.38
N LYS A 34 -21.22 14.28 7.28
CA LYS A 34 -20.62 14.70 6.01
C LYS A 34 -21.06 13.67 4.97
N LYS A 35 -22.08 13.99 4.17
CA LYS A 35 -22.14 13.58 2.77
C LYS A 35 -20.89 14.22 2.19
N THR A 36 -19.76 13.55 2.37
CA THR A 36 -18.68 13.62 1.40
C THR A 36 -19.40 13.20 0.12
N ARG A 37 -19.87 14.17 -0.67
CA ARG A 37 -20.12 13.92 -2.08
C ARG A 37 -18.83 13.25 -2.53
N LYS A 38 -18.86 11.93 -2.73
CA LYS A 38 -17.89 11.28 -3.61
C LYS A 38 -18.04 12.10 -4.88
N LYS A 39 -17.10 13.03 -5.09
CA LYS A 39 -17.01 13.71 -6.37
C LYS A 39 -16.67 12.57 -7.30
N GLU A 40 -17.65 12.16 -8.08
CA GLU A 40 -17.41 11.28 -9.21
C GLU A 40 -16.32 11.98 -10.03
N ILE A 41 -15.17 11.34 -10.16
CA ILE A 41 -14.08 11.85 -10.98
C ILE A 41 -14.64 11.96 -12.40
N ASP A 42 -14.54 13.13 -13.02
CA ASP A 42 -15.01 13.35 -14.38
C ASP A 42 -14.05 12.68 -15.38
N PHE A 43 -14.41 11.47 -15.81
CA PHE A 43 -13.59 10.56 -16.62
C PHE A 43 -13.39 10.99 -18.07
N SER A 44 -14.18 11.96 -18.54
CA SER A 44 -13.98 12.56 -19.88
C SER A 44 -12.59 13.18 -20.05
N LYS A 45 -11.91 13.52 -18.94
CA LYS A 45 -10.60 14.18 -18.92
C LYS A 45 -9.39 13.24 -18.95
N ILE A 46 -9.55 11.95 -18.59
CA ILE A 46 -8.48 10.92 -18.63
C ILE A 46 -8.56 10.10 -19.94
N GLY A 47 -9.64 10.27 -20.71
CA GLY A 47 -10.06 9.38 -21.81
C GLY A 47 -9.10 9.20 -23.00
N LYS A 48 -7.93 9.87 -23.01
CA LYS A 48 -6.85 9.56 -23.97
C LYS A 48 -5.88 8.49 -23.47
N THR A 49 -5.87 8.20 -22.16
CA THR A 49 -4.79 7.45 -21.52
C THR A 49 -5.25 6.13 -20.90
N ILE A 50 -6.46 6.04 -20.35
CA ILE A 50 -6.96 4.84 -19.65
C ILE A 50 -8.43 4.65 -20.01
N THR A 51 -8.84 3.42 -20.33
CA THR A 51 -10.25 3.12 -20.59
C THR A 51 -11.09 3.13 -19.29
N GLU A 52 -12.39 3.38 -19.39
CA GLU A 52 -13.29 3.36 -18.22
C GLU A 52 -13.29 2.00 -17.51
N ALA A 53 -13.17 0.90 -18.27
CA ALA A 53 -13.09 -0.46 -17.74
C ALA A 53 -11.80 -0.68 -16.92
N GLU A 54 -10.65 -0.22 -17.42
CA GLU A 54 -9.37 -0.28 -16.71
C GLU A 54 -9.41 0.55 -15.42
N PHE A 55 -10.03 1.72 -15.47
CA PHE A 55 -10.17 2.57 -14.27
C PHE A 55 -11.09 1.96 -13.20
N LYS A 56 -12.14 1.23 -13.61
CA LYS A 56 -13.07 0.59 -12.66
C LYS A 56 -12.33 -0.41 -11.78
N ASN A 57 -11.39 -1.16 -12.36
CA ASN A 57 -10.58 -2.17 -11.69
C ASN A 57 -9.08 -2.00 -12.02
N PRO A 58 -8.40 -1.00 -11.44
CA PRO A 58 -7.05 -0.61 -11.84
C PRO A 58 -6.03 -1.61 -11.28
N MET A 59 -5.74 -2.65 -12.04
CA MET A 59 -4.86 -3.73 -11.63
C MET A 59 -3.42 -3.46 -12.08
N VAL A 60 -2.57 -3.16 -11.11
CA VAL A 60 -1.12 -3.04 -11.30
C VAL A 60 -0.55 -4.45 -11.41
N GLU A 61 0.26 -4.68 -12.44
CA GLU A 61 1.01 -5.92 -12.64
C GLU A 61 2.43 -5.59 -13.10
N PHE A 62 3.42 -6.27 -12.51
CA PHE A 62 4.83 -6.11 -12.88
C PHE A 62 5.63 -7.36 -12.51
N HIS A 63 6.77 -7.55 -13.18
CA HIS A 63 7.71 -8.62 -12.89
C HIS A 63 8.36 -8.44 -11.50
N ASN A 64 8.54 -9.53 -10.75
CA ASN A 64 9.01 -9.49 -9.36
C ASN A 64 10.37 -8.80 -9.17
N ASP A 65 11.21 -8.73 -10.20
CA ASP A 65 12.48 -7.97 -10.18
C ASP A 65 12.26 -6.47 -9.84
N LEU A 66 11.08 -5.90 -10.14
CA LEU A 66 10.73 -4.54 -9.75
C LEU A 66 10.67 -4.39 -8.22
N ASN A 67 10.32 -5.46 -7.47
CA ASN A 67 10.34 -5.43 -6.01
C ASN A 67 11.74 -5.24 -5.41
N SER A 68 12.79 -5.49 -6.20
CA SER A 68 14.19 -5.25 -5.80
C SER A 68 14.60 -3.77 -5.90
N ILE A 69 13.78 -2.91 -6.51
CA ILE A 69 14.05 -1.47 -6.58
C ILE A 69 13.92 -0.86 -5.18
N VAL A 70 14.92 -0.05 -4.82
CA VAL A 70 14.96 0.73 -3.57
C VAL A 70 14.40 2.12 -3.84
N PHE A 71 13.30 2.48 -3.17
CA PHE A 71 12.57 3.73 -3.36
C PHE A 71 13.05 4.79 -2.37
N THR A 72 14.28 5.25 -2.56
CA THR A 72 14.92 6.24 -1.67
C THR A 72 14.13 7.54 -1.63
N ALA A 73 13.83 8.02 -0.41
CA ALA A 73 13.12 9.27 -0.15
C ALA A 73 11.68 9.38 -0.72
N PHE A 74 11.07 8.28 -1.13
CA PHE A 74 9.65 8.26 -1.52
C PHE A 74 8.74 8.46 -0.31
N ASN A 75 7.72 9.30 -0.49
CA ASN A 75 6.55 9.41 0.38
C ASN A 75 5.37 8.60 -0.18
N GLU A 76 4.23 8.64 0.51
CA GLU A 76 3.01 7.93 0.13
C GLU A 76 2.48 8.33 -1.26
N ILE A 77 2.56 9.61 -1.61
CA ILE A 77 2.10 10.16 -2.89
C ILE A 77 3.04 9.74 -4.02
N ASP A 78 4.36 9.79 -3.80
CA ASP A 78 5.36 9.36 -4.77
C ASP A 78 5.12 7.90 -5.17
N PHE A 79 4.82 7.03 -4.19
CA PHE A 79 4.45 5.63 -4.44
C PHE A 79 3.16 5.52 -5.28
N ASN A 80 2.13 6.30 -4.96
CA ASN A 80 0.87 6.28 -5.71
C ASN A 80 1.09 6.65 -7.18
N ILE A 81 1.82 7.74 -7.44
CA ILE A 81 2.11 8.19 -8.80
C ILE A 81 2.93 7.14 -9.54
N PHE A 82 3.99 6.60 -8.92
CA PHE A 82 4.83 5.59 -9.57
C PHE A 82 4.04 4.35 -10.01
N PHE A 83 3.22 3.78 -9.13
CA PHE A 83 2.43 2.59 -9.49
C PHE A 83 1.25 2.92 -10.41
N ALA A 84 0.73 4.14 -10.38
CA ALA A 84 -0.21 4.62 -11.38
C ALA A 84 0.45 4.74 -12.77
N LEU A 85 1.68 5.23 -12.84
CA LEU A 85 2.46 5.23 -14.09
C LEU A 85 2.70 3.80 -14.58
N CYS A 86 3.10 2.87 -13.71
CA CYS A 86 3.25 1.46 -14.07
C CYS A 86 1.95 0.86 -14.64
N PHE A 87 0.80 1.21 -14.03
CA PHE A 87 -0.51 0.81 -14.52
C PHE A 87 -0.82 1.38 -15.91
N ILE A 88 -0.48 2.64 -16.17
CA ILE A 88 -0.70 3.29 -17.47
C ILE A 88 0.22 2.71 -18.55
N PHE A 89 1.50 2.47 -18.23
CA PHE A 89 2.48 1.90 -19.16
C PHE A 89 2.22 0.44 -19.50
N LYS A 90 1.39 -0.24 -18.70
CA LYS A 90 1.00 -1.62 -18.93
C LYS A 90 0.34 -1.78 -20.29
N ASN A 91 0.73 -2.82 -21.02
CA ASN A 91 0.22 -3.18 -22.35
C ASN A 91 0.40 -2.09 -23.42
N ARG A 92 1.21 -1.06 -23.16
CA ARG A 92 1.58 -0.05 -24.15
C ARG A 92 2.86 -0.46 -24.87
N LEU A 93 2.83 -0.33 -26.19
CA LEU A 93 4.03 -0.43 -27.03
C LEU A 93 4.88 0.85 -26.92
N ASP A 94 4.22 2.00 -26.76
CA ASP A 94 4.89 3.28 -26.53
C ASP A 94 5.47 3.33 -25.11
N LYS A 95 6.72 3.78 -25.03
CA LYS A 95 7.49 3.93 -23.79
C LYS A 95 7.46 5.37 -23.29
N THR A 96 6.71 6.22 -23.95
CA THR A 96 6.48 7.61 -23.58
C THR A 96 5.04 7.81 -23.11
N LEU A 97 4.86 8.78 -22.22
CA LEU A 97 3.57 9.18 -21.70
C LEU A 97 3.62 10.68 -21.45
N SER A 98 2.64 11.41 -21.98
CA SER A 98 2.40 12.82 -21.68
C SER A 98 1.05 12.93 -20.97
N LEU A 99 1.06 13.55 -19.78
CA LEU A 99 -0.11 13.82 -18.96
C LEU A 99 -0.23 15.31 -18.68
N THR A 100 -1.45 15.81 -18.58
CA THR A 100 -1.71 17.13 -18.00
C THR A 100 -1.56 17.08 -16.47
N PHE A 101 -1.30 18.23 -15.84
CA PHE A 101 -1.24 18.32 -14.38
C PHE A 101 -2.54 17.86 -13.71
N GLU A 102 -3.69 18.10 -14.34
CA GLU A 102 -4.97 17.62 -13.81
C GLU A 102 -5.08 16.09 -13.91
N GLU A 103 -4.63 15.45 -14.99
CA GLU A 103 -4.57 13.99 -15.06
C GLU A 103 -3.65 13.41 -13.97
N VAL A 104 -2.46 14.00 -13.77
CA VAL A 104 -1.56 13.54 -12.69
C VAL A 104 -2.22 13.71 -11.32
N ARG A 105 -2.93 14.82 -11.07
CA ARG A 105 -3.70 15.00 -9.83
C ARG A 105 -4.76 13.93 -9.66
N LEU A 106 -5.50 13.59 -10.71
CA LEU A 106 -6.51 12.54 -10.65
C LEU A 106 -5.90 11.17 -10.31
N LEU A 107 -4.67 10.88 -10.76
CA LEU A 107 -3.92 9.68 -10.37
C LEU A 107 -3.48 9.71 -8.90
N VAL A 108 -3.12 10.87 -8.36
CA VAL A 108 -2.78 11.06 -6.93
C VAL A 108 -4.02 10.96 -6.04
N GLU A 109 -5.14 11.52 -6.49
CA GLU A 109 -6.40 11.65 -5.77
C GLU A 109 -7.31 10.41 -5.90
N LEU A 110 -6.80 9.27 -6.39
CA LEU A 110 -7.52 7.99 -6.43
C LEU A 110 -8.09 7.55 -5.05
N ASN A 111 -7.65 8.19 -3.97
CA ASN A 111 -8.25 8.08 -2.65
C ASN A 111 -8.56 9.47 -2.06
N ASP A 112 -9.77 9.63 -1.49
CA ASP A 112 -10.33 10.88 -0.93
C ASP A 112 -9.47 11.53 0.19
N ASN A 113 -8.47 10.81 0.70
CA ASN A 113 -7.62 11.21 1.83
C ASN A 113 -6.50 12.19 1.48
N HIS A 114 -6.16 12.35 0.19
CA HIS A 114 -5.05 13.20 -0.26
C HIS A 114 -5.51 14.39 -1.10
N LYS A 115 -6.56 15.09 -0.66
CA LYS A 115 -6.99 16.34 -1.32
C LYS A 115 -5.88 17.37 -1.20
N THR A 116 -5.24 17.68 -2.32
CA THR A 116 -4.15 18.65 -2.35
C THR A 116 -4.72 20.05 -2.14
N THR A 117 -4.54 20.61 -0.94
CA THR A 117 -5.05 21.95 -0.58
C THR A 117 -4.28 23.07 -1.29
N ASN A 118 -3.10 22.81 -1.87
CA ASN A 118 -2.22 23.87 -2.37
C ASN A 118 -1.90 23.75 -3.86
N ARG A 119 -2.81 24.23 -4.72
CA ARG A 119 -2.63 24.26 -6.18
C ARG A 119 -1.34 24.97 -6.60
N ASN A 120 -0.87 25.92 -5.81
CA ASN A 120 0.28 26.78 -6.14
C ASN A 120 1.65 26.07 -5.97
N ARG A 121 1.71 24.91 -5.30
CA ARG A 121 2.97 24.15 -5.09
C ARG A 121 3.01 22.81 -5.83
N PHE A 122 2.05 22.58 -6.72
CA PHE A 122 1.95 21.30 -7.41
C PHE A 122 3.13 21.08 -8.37
N TYR A 123 3.52 22.13 -9.10
CA TYR A 123 4.70 22.09 -9.97
C TYR A 123 5.97 21.72 -9.18
N GLU A 124 6.26 22.43 -8.09
CA GLU A 124 7.42 22.14 -7.21
C GLU A 124 7.39 20.70 -6.67
N SER A 125 6.20 20.22 -6.32
CA SER A 125 6.01 18.85 -5.83
C SER A 125 6.31 17.82 -6.94
N LEU A 126 5.88 18.09 -8.18
CA LEU A 126 6.20 17.26 -9.33
C LEU A 126 7.70 17.30 -9.66
N VAL A 127 8.34 18.46 -9.62
CA VAL A 127 9.79 18.58 -9.81
C VAL A 127 10.55 17.76 -8.76
N SER A 128 10.15 17.87 -7.48
CA SER A 128 10.73 17.05 -6.41
C SER A 128 10.53 15.55 -6.66
N PHE A 129 9.35 15.15 -7.10
CA PHE A 129 9.04 13.76 -7.45
C PHE A 129 9.86 13.27 -8.65
N SER A 130 10.03 14.06 -9.70
CA SER A 130 10.84 13.73 -10.89
C SER A 130 12.29 13.47 -10.53
N ASN A 131 12.87 14.27 -9.63
CA ASN A 131 14.23 14.03 -9.13
C ASN A 131 14.35 12.69 -8.41
N LYS A 132 13.33 12.31 -7.61
CA LYS A 132 13.29 10.98 -6.97
C LYS A 132 13.10 9.87 -8.01
N LEU A 133 12.24 10.04 -9.01
CA LEU A 133 12.03 9.07 -10.09
C LEU A 133 13.31 8.81 -10.89
N MET A 134 14.06 9.85 -11.23
CA MET A 134 15.34 9.72 -11.95
C MET A 134 16.41 9.02 -11.11
N SER A 135 16.28 9.03 -9.78
CA SER A 135 17.17 8.28 -8.90
C SER A 135 16.86 6.78 -8.84
N LEU A 136 15.68 6.35 -9.33
CA LEU A 136 15.29 4.95 -9.31
C LEU A 136 16.16 4.13 -10.26
N LYS A 137 16.90 3.21 -9.65
CA LYS A 137 17.79 2.28 -10.33
C LYS A 137 17.43 0.86 -9.94
N ALA A 138 17.31 0.01 -10.94
CA ALA A 138 17.40 -1.43 -10.74
C ALA A 138 18.88 -1.80 -10.82
N GLN A 139 19.45 -2.22 -9.68
CA GLN A 139 20.84 -2.63 -9.61
C GLN A 139 20.97 -4.03 -9.04
N GLY A 140 21.91 -4.81 -9.54
CA GLY A 140 22.11 -6.16 -9.04
C GLY A 140 23.26 -6.92 -9.67
N TYR A 141 23.63 -8.01 -9.02
CA TYR A 141 24.58 -8.98 -9.52
C TYR A 141 23.82 -10.15 -10.14
N LYS A 142 24.17 -10.53 -11.37
CA LYS A 142 23.72 -11.76 -12.02
C LYS A 142 24.93 -12.66 -12.27
N SER A 143 24.79 -13.96 -12.02
CA SER A 143 25.79 -14.94 -12.47
C SER A 143 25.58 -15.21 -13.95
N VAL A 144 26.61 -14.99 -14.77
CA VAL A 144 26.52 -15.13 -16.23
C VAL A 144 27.56 -16.11 -16.74
N GLY A 145 27.14 -16.94 -17.69
CA GLY A 145 27.96 -17.95 -18.35
C GLY A 145 28.20 -19.21 -17.51
N ILE A 146 28.80 -20.21 -18.14
CA ILE A 146 29.10 -21.53 -17.56
C ILE A 146 29.98 -21.39 -16.30
N ASN A 147 30.86 -20.39 -16.28
CA ASN A 147 31.80 -20.15 -15.19
C ASN A 147 31.22 -19.29 -14.04
N LYS A 148 29.91 -19.02 -14.02
CA LYS A 148 29.20 -18.24 -12.97
C LYS A 148 29.86 -16.91 -12.60
N LYS A 149 30.47 -16.21 -13.58
CA LYS A 149 31.11 -14.90 -13.32
C LYS A 149 30.05 -13.89 -12.88
N ARG A 150 30.41 -13.03 -11.92
CA ARG A 150 29.52 -11.97 -11.43
C ARG A 150 29.46 -10.83 -12.45
N LYS A 151 28.27 -10.55 -12.97
CA LYS A 151 27.95 -9.35 -13.76
C LYS A 151 27.18 -8.39 -12.87
N TYR A 152 27.70 -7.18 -12.70
CA TYR A 152 26.95 -6.09 -12.10
C TYR A 152 26.22 -5.30 -13.19
N SER A 153 24.99 -4.89 -12.95
CA SER A 153 24.24 -4.04 -13.87
C SER A 153 23.44 -3.01 -13.10
N VAL A 154 23.37 -1.80 -13.65
CA VAL A 154 22.58 -0.68 -13.13
C VAL A 154 21.76 -0.16 -14.29
N ILE A 155 20.46 -0.09 -14.09
CA ILE A 155 19.49 0.30 -15.09
C ILE A 155 18.62 1.40 -14.50
N ASN A 156 18.50 2.52 -15.20
CA ASN A 156 17.55 3.57 -14.82
C ASN A 156 16.14 3.15 -15.21
N PHE A 157 15.16 3.42 -14.34
CA PHE A 157 13.76 3.11 -14.65
C PHE A 157 13.17 4.09 -15.67
N PHE A 158 13.43 5.38 -15.47
CA PHE A 158 13.04 6.47 -16.35
C PHE A 158 14.25 7.02 -17.09
N SER A 159 14.10 7.35 -18.37
CA SER A 159 15.17 7.92 -19.21
C SER A 159 15.01 9.42 -19.44
N VAL A 160 13.77 9.92 -19.48
CA VAL A 160 13.46 11.34 -19.70
C VAL A 160 12.25 11.70 -18.85
N ILE A 161 12.31 12.86 -18.19
CA ILE A 161 11.18 13.47 -17.50
C ILE A 161 11.22 14.96 -17.82
N ASP A 162 10.16 15.47 -18.44
CA ASP A 162 10.02 16.90 -18.74
C ASP A 162 8.74 17.43 -18.08
N ILE A 163 8.85 18.58 -17.42
CA ILE A 163 7.73 19.24 -16.76
C ILE A 163 7.66 20.65 -17.31
N ASP A 164 6.53 21.00 -17.90
CA ASP A 164 6.27 22.32 -18.44
C ASP A 164 5.16 22.97 -17.62
N GLU A 165 5.49 24.06 -16.95
CA GLU A 165 4.57 24.82 -16.10
C GLU A 165 3.55 25.63 -16.90
N ASP A 166 3.95 26.17 -18.06
CA ASP A 166 3.11 27.00 -18.91
C ASP A 166 2.04 26.15 -19.59
N SER A 167 2.45 25.05 -20.22
CA SER A 167 1.51 24.09 -20.84
C SER A 167 0.86 23.15 -19.82
N LYS A 168 1.34 23.12 -18.57
CA LYS A 168 0.89 22.23 -17.49
C LYS A 168 0.96 20.76 -17.87
N THR A 169 2.07 20.36 -18.48
CA THR A 169 2.30 19.00 -18.95
C THR A 169 3.44 18.33 -18.19
N PHE A 170 3.28 17.02 -18.00
CA PHE A 170 4.21 16.11 -17.37
C PHE A 170 4.49 14.98 -18.36
N PHE A 171 5.66 15.00 -18.95
CA PHE A 171 6.13 13.99 -19.89
C PHE A 171 7.11 13.05 -19.20
N VAL A 172 6.94 11.74 -19.41
CA VAL A 172 7.84 10.70 -18.92
C VAL A 172 8.14 9.68 -19.99
N LYS A 173 9.40 9.22 -20.04
CA LYS A 173 9.84 8.10 -20.86
C LYS A 173 10.51 7.04 -20.00
N ILE A 174 10.05 5.79 -20.11
CA ILE A 174 10.67 4.64 -19.44
C ILE A 174 11.79 4.03 -20.30
N SER A 175 12.75 3.37 -19.65
CA SER A 175 13.80 2.60 -20.34
C SER A 175 13.23 1.32 -20.97
N GLU A 176 14.00 0.70 -21.87
CA GLU A 176 13.65 -0.60 -22.46
C GLU A 176 13.47 -1.68 -21.39
N GLU A 177 14.40 -1.68 -20.44
CA GLU A 177 14.43 -2.63 -19.35
C GLU A 177 13.25 -2.42 -18.39
N ALA A 178 12.89 -1.18 -18.09
CA ALA A 178 11.69 -0.87 -17.31
C ALA A 178 10.42 -1.31 -18.03
N SER A 179 10.34 -1.11 -19.36
CA SER A 179 9.23 -1.62 -20.17
C SER A 179 9.13 -3.15 -20.05
N CYS A 180 10.27 -3.86 -20.07
CA CYS A 180 10.27 -5.32 -19.88
C CYS A 180 9.78 -5.72 -18.48
N LEU A 181 10.13 -4.98 -17.43
CA LEU A 181 9.62 -5.23 -16.07
C LEU A 181 8.10 -5.03 -15.95
N ILE A 182 7.52 -4.12 -16.74
CA ILE A 182 6.08 -3.84 -16.71
C ILE A 182 5.29 -4.78 -17.63
N ASN A 183 5.80 -5.06 -18.83
CA ASN A 183 5.03 -5.69 -19.91
C ASN A 183 5.36 -7.18 -20.17
N ASN A 184 6.56 -7.67 -19.82
CA ASN A 184 6.96 -9.05 -20.13
C ASN A 184 6.60 -10.02 -18.98
N LEU A 185 5.31 -10.18 -18.72
CA LEU A 185 4.77 -10.91 -17.56
C LEU A 185 4.45 -12.38 -17.87
N PHE A 186 5.48 -13.19 -18.13
CA PHE A 186 5.27 -14.62 -18.46
C PHE A 186 5.06 -15.50 -17.22
N LYS A 187 5.92 -15.35 -16.20
CA LYS A 187 5.90 -16.04 -14.88
C LYS A 187 6.56 -15.11 -13.85
N ASN A 188 6.24 -15.26 -12.56
CA ASN A 188 6.83 -14.47 -11.45
C ASN A 188 6.52 -12.96 -11.52
N TYR A 189 5.24 -12.62 -11.48
CA TYR A 189 4.78 -11.24 -11.38
C TYR A 189 4.05 -11.00 -10.06
N THR A 190 4.03 -9.75 -9.65
CA THR A 190 3.21 -9.26 -8.54
C THR A 190 2.01 -8.54 -9.12
N ARG A 191 0.84 -8.74 -8.50
CA ARG A 191 -0.41 -8.08 -8.90
C ARG A 191 -1.13 -7.51 -7.69
N PHE A 192 -1.65 -6.29 -7.82
CA PHE A 192 -2.53 -5.70 -6.81
C PHE A 192 -3.47 -4.64 -7.38
N ASP A 193 -4.52 -4.33 -6.62
CA ASP A 193 -5.45 -3.25 -6.92
C ASP A 193 -4.82 -1.89 -6.55
N LEU A 194 -4.75 -0.96 -7.51
CA LEU A 194 -4.15 0.35 -7.31
C LEU A 194 -4.92 1.19 -6.29
N LYS A 195 -6.26 1.11 -6.25
CA LYS A 195 -7.07 1.83 -5.25
C LYS A 195 -6.80 1.27 -3.85
N GLU A 196 -6.65 -0.06 -3.73
CA GLU A 196 -6.23 -0.69 -2.48
C GLU A 196 -4.87 -0.15 -2.04
N PHE A 197 -3.87 -0.18 -2.92
CA PHE A 197 -2.54 0.34 -2.64
C PHE A 197 -2.56 1.83 -2.24
N CYS A 198 -3.29 2.66 -2.98
CA CYS A 198 -3.44 4.09 -2.73
C CYS A 198 -4.16 4.37 -1.39
N SER A 199 -4.94 3.43 -0.86
CA SER A 199 -5.62 3.58 0.44
C SER A 199 -4.75 3.39 1.67
N ILE A 200 -3.53 2.87 1.49
CA ILE A 200 -2.51 2.78 2.54
C ILE A 200 -1.87 4.17 2.71
N ASP A 201 -1.83 4.70 3.94
CA ASP A 201 -1.37 6.06 4.29
C ASP A 201 -0.05 6.05 5.07
N SER A 202 0.79 5.06 4.82
CA SER A 202 2.12 4.93 5.43
C SER A 202 3.12 4.44 4.40
N LYS A 203 4.21 5.20 4.20
CA LYS A 203 5.26 4.84 3.23
C LYS A 203 5.87 3.47 3.50
N TYR A 204 6.10 3.12 4.77
CA TYR A 204 6.64 1.81 5.13
C TYR A 204 5.60 0.71 4.91
N ALA A 205 4.32 0.97 5.24
CA ALA A 205 3.26 0.00 4.99
C ALA A 205 3.06 -0.25 3.48
N LYS A 206 3.12 0.79 2.63
CA LYS A 206 3.08 0.65 1.17
C LYS A 206 4.24 -0.19 0.64
N ASN A 207 5.45 0.13 1.10
CA ASN A 207 6.64 -0.58 0.66
C ASN A 207 6.62 -2.06 1.10
N LEU A 208 6.17 -2.34 2.34
CA LEU A 208 5.97 -3.72 2.80
C LEU A 208 4.84 -4.42 2.05
N TYR A 209 3.72 -3.73 1.78
CA TYR A 209 2.58 -4.27 1.04
C TYR A 209 3.02 -4.82 -0.31
N ARG A 210 3.74 -4.04 -1.14
CA ARG A 210 4.15 -4.52 -2.48
C ARG A 210 5.03 -5.77 -2.40
N ILE A 211 5.89 -5.86 -1.39
CA ILE A 211 6.76 -7.02 -1.17
C ILE A 211 5.92 -8.22 -0.78
N LEU A 212 5.00 -8.07 0.17
CA LEU A 212 4.14 -9.17 0.63
C LEU A 212 3.16 -9.65 -0.44
N LYS A 213 2.70 -8.75 -1.34
CA LYS A 213 1.82 -9.14 -2.46
C LYS A 213 2.47 -10.12 -3.43
N GLN A 214 3.80 -10.10 -3.56
CA GLN A 214 4.53 -11.14 -4.29
C GLN A 214 4.31 -12.54 -3.69
N TYR A 215 4.07 -12.62 -2.39
CA TYR A 215 3.91 -13.87 -1.63
C TYR A 215 2.45 -14.12 -1.20
N GLU A 216 1.48 -13.39 -1.76
CA GLU A 216 0.04 -13.43 -1.40
C GLU A 216 -0.56 -14.84 -1.41
N ASN A 217 -0.08 -15.69 -2.33
CA ASN A 217 -0.51 -17.08 -2.47
C ASN A 217 0.25 -18.04 -1.55
N LEU A 218 1.44 -17.68 -1.09
CA LEU A 218 2.27 -18.51 -0.22
C LEU A 218 2.00 -18.28 1.26
N GLY A 219 1.57 -17.06 1.63
CA GLY A 219 1.31 -16.68 3.02
C GLY A 219 2.55 -16.57 3.90
N HIS A 220 3.76 -16.62 3.31
CA HIS A 220 5.01 -16.44 4.03
C HIS A 220 6.06 -15.76 3.16
N CYS A 221 6.87 -14.89 3.76
CA CYS A 221 7.96 -14.17 3.09
C CYS A 221 9.15 -14.10 4.04
N LYS A 222 10.32 -14.58 3.60
CA LYS A 222 11.58 -14.50 4.35
C LYS A 222 12.55 -13.61 3.62
N LEU A 223 13.13 -12.64 4.33
CA LEU A 223 14.14 -11.72 3.83
C LEU A 223 15.34 -11.74 4.77
N ASP A 224 16.55 -11.68 4.23
CA ASP A 224 17.71 -11.36 5.03
C ASP A 224 17.56 -9.94 5.61
N TRP A 225 18.14 -9.74 6.80
CA TRP A 225 17.89 -8.54 7.57
C TRP A 225 18.44 -7.27 6.90
N GLU A 226 19.59 -7.39 6.24
CA GLU A 226 20.23 -6.29 5.54
C GLU A 226 19.43 -5.87 4.30
N SER A 227 19.04 -6.82 3.45
CA SER A 227 18.18 -6.53 2.29
C SER A 227 16.82 -6.01 2.72
N PHE A 228 16.23 -6.52 3.81
CA PHE A 228 15.00 -5.96 4.36
C PHE A 228 15.18 -4.48 4.73
N ARG A 229 16.25 -4.13 5.47
CA ARG A 229 16.52 -2.73 5.84
C ARG A 229 16.74 -1.85 4.61
N ASN A 230 17.49 -2.35 3.64
CA ASN A 230 17.80 -1.63 2.40
C ASN A 230 16.53 -1.38 1.57
N ILE A 231 15.77 -2.43 1.23
CA ILE A 231 14.55 -2.33 0.41
C ILE A 231 13.50 -1.45 1.09
N MET A 232 13.40 -1.51 2.42
CA MET A 232 12.50 -0.67 3.20
C MET A 232 13.00 0.77 3.41
N CYS A 233 14.21 1.10 2.93
CA CYS A 233 14.89 2.39 3.13
C CYS A 233 14.95 2.80 4.62
N ILE A 234 15.26 1.85 5.50
CA ILE A 234 15.36 2.07 6.95
C ILE A 234 16.67 2.79 7.25
N PRO A 235 16.66 3.96 7.93
CA PRO A 235 17.88 4.67 8.28
C PRO A 235 18.86 3.79 9.05
N GLU A 236 20.16 3.91 8.77
CA GLU A 236 21.21 3.18 9.50
C GLU A 236 21.19 3.49 11.00
N SER A 237 20.84 4.74 11.35
CA SER A 237 20.70 5.21 12.74
C SER A 237 19.60 4.52 13.53
N TYR A 238 18.67 3.80 12.88
CA TYR A 238 17.64 3.07 13.61
C TYR A 238 18.23 1.82 14.27
N GLU A 239 18.15 1.77 15.59
CA GLU A 239 18.41 0.55 16.34
C GLU A 239 17.29 -0.47 16.12
N GLN A 240 17.51 -1.74 16.49
CA GLN A 240 16.49 -2.78 16.32
C GLN A 240 15.15 -2.46 16.99
N ARG A 241 15.18 -1.75 18.13
CA ARG A 241 13.97 -1.28 18.82
C ARG A 241 13.24 -0.22 18.00
N ASP A 242 13.95 0.71 17.37
CA ASP A 242 13.38 1.75 16.51
C ASP A 242 12.78 1.15 15.25
N VAL A 243 13.45 0.16 14.65
CA VAL A 243 12.88 -0.59 13.51
C VAL A 243 11.55 -1.24 13.90
N SER A 244 11.49 -1.85 15.07
CA SER A 244 10.24 -2.48 15.55
C SER A 244 9.15 -1.45 15.80
N LYS A 245 9.47 -0.38 16.55
CA LYS A 245 8.52 0.63 16.99
C LYS A 245 8.02 1.54 15.86
N ARG A 246 8.91 1.93 14.94
CA ARG A 246 8.65 2.97 13.93
C ARG A 246 8.35 2.42 12.53
N VAL A 247 8.81 1.20 12.24
CA VAL A 247 8.65 0.59 10.90
C VAL A 247 7.72 -0.60 10.96
N LEU A 248 8.07 -1.65 11.72
CA LEU A 248 7.34 -2.92 11.70
C LEU A 248 5.95 -2.78 12.34
N ASN A 249 5.86 -2.41 13.63
CA ASN A 249 4.57 -2.38 14.34
C ASN A 249 3.52 -1.49 13.65
N PRO A 250 3.84 -0.25 13.20
CA PRO A 250 2.88 0.58 12.48
C PRO A 250 2.48 -0.02 11.13
N SER A 251 3.43 -0.60 10.40
CA SER A 251 3.14 -1.22 9.10
C SER A 251 2.25 -2.45 9.25
N ILE A 252 2.54 -3.33 10.20
CA ILE A 252 1.75 -4.53 10.46
C ILE A 252 0.35 -4.18 10.94
N SER A 253 0.22 -3.21 11.84
CA SER A 253 -1.09 -2.71 12.29
C SER A 253 -1.90 -2.17 11.11
N LYS A 254 -1.30 -1.35 10.25
CA LYS A 254 -1.97 -0.82 9.06
C LYS A 254 -2.37 -1.92 8.07
N LEU A 255 -1.51 -2.89 7.83
CA LEU A 255 -1.75 -3.97 6.86
C LEU A 255 -2.71 -5.05 7.37
N ASN A 256 -2.94 -5.15 8.68
CA ASN A 256 -4.04 -5.95 9.24
C ASN A 256 -5.39 -5.21 9.25
N SER A 257 -5.39 -3.90 8.97
CA SER A 257 -6.64 -3.12 8.89
C SER A 257 -7.38 -3.37 7.57
N ASN A 258 -8.64 -2.92 7.52
CA ASN A 258 -9.46 -3.05 6.32
C ASN A 258 -9.08 -2.03 5.24
N ASN A 259 -9.10 -2.48 3.99
CA ASN A 259 -9.03 -1.63 2.81
C ASN A 259 -10.36 -0.90 2.56
N TYR A 260 -10.42 -0.13 1.48
CA TYR A 260 -11.59 0.68 1.10
C TYR A 260 -12.87 -0.14 0.80
N ASN A 261 -12.77 -1.46 0.62
CA ASN A 261 -13.90 -2.38 0.44
C ASN A 261 -14.32 -3.08 1.75
N GLY A 262 -13.71 -2.73 2.89
CA GLY A 262 -14.01 -3.37 4.17
C GLY A 262 -13.37 -4.75 4.37
N ILE A 263 -12.38 -5.11 3.54
CA ILE A 263 -11.67 -6.39 3.59
C ILE A 263 -10.24 -6.13 4.11
N PRO A 264 -9.68 -6.96 5.02
CA PRO A 264 -8.28 -6.81 5.44
C PRO A 264 -7.31 -6.85 4.25
N TYR A 265 -6.25 -6.02 4.25
CA TYR A 265 -5.21 -6.14 3.21
C TYR A 265 -4.54 -7.51 3.28
N PHE A 266 -4.18 -7.93 4.50
CA PHE A 266 -3.72 -9.27 4.83
C PHE A 266 -4.44 -9.73 6.09
N LYS A 267 -4.83 -11.01 6.12
CA LYS A 267 -5.43 -11.62 7.31
C LYS A 267 -4.32 -12.27 8.16
N ASP A 268 -4.33 -11.96 9.46
CA ASP A 268 -3.41 -12.47 10.48
C ASP A 268 -1.93 -12.25 10.11
N LEU A 269 -1.59 -11.08 9.58
CA LEU A 269 -0.23 -10.72 9.26
C LEU A 269 0.60 -10.53 10.53
N THR A 270 1.66 -11.32 10.65
CA THR A 270 2.61 -11.28 11.76
C THR A 270 4.05 -11.30 11.24
N TYR A 271 5.02 -11.11 12.14
CA TYR A 271 6.43 -11.24 11.80
C TYR A 271 7.25 -11.85 12.92
N GLN A 272 8.33 -12.53 12.55
CA GLN A 272 9.35 -13.06 13.45
C GLN A 272 10.74 -12.65 12.98
N LYS A 273 11.61 -12.29 13.92
CA LYS A 273 13.03 -12.06 13.64
C LYS A 273 13.83 -13.31 13.94
N ILE A 274 14.57 -13.80 12.96
CA ILE A 274 15.52 -14.91 13.15
C ILE A 274 16.84 -14.32 13.64
N LYS A 275 17.37 -14.89 14.71
CA LYS A 275 18.64 -14.49 15.30
C LYS A 275 19.66 -15.61 15.19
N VAL A 276 20.90 -15.23 14.96
CA VAL A 276 22.08 -16.11 15.01
C VAL A 276 22.96 -15.74 16.20
N SER A 277 23.79 -16.67 16.63
CA SER A 277 24.79 -16.43 17.68
C SER A 277 25.67 -15.24 17.31
N GLY A 278 25.86 -14.33 18.26
CA GLY A 278 26.69 -13.15 18.12
C GLY A 278 27.63 -12.99 19.31
N LYS A 279 28.52 -11.99 19.27
CA LYS A 279 29.52 -11.74 20.33
C LYS A 279 28.93 -11.29 21.69
N GLY A 280 27.61 -11.29 21.89
CA GLY A 280 26.96 -10.82 23.13
C GLY A 280 25.62 -11.50 23.44
N ARG A 281 25.06 -11.19 24.61
CA ARG A 281 23.76 -11.71 25.07
C ARG A 281 22.63 -11.17 24.17
N GLY A 282 21.97 -12.04 23.42
CA GLY A 282 20.76 -11.70 22.66
C GLY A 282 20.82 -11.90 21.14
N GLY A 283 21.97 -12.32 20.59
CA GLY A 283 22.15 -12.69 19.18
C GLY A 283 22.05 -11.52 18.18
N VAL A 284 22.47 -11.76 16.94
CA VAL A 284 22.34 -10.79 15.83
C VAL A 284 21.15 -11.21 14.96
N VAL A 285 20.28 -10.27 14.59
CA VAL A 285 19.16 -10.56 13.68
C VAL A 285 19.73 -10.78 12.28
N SER A 286 19.54 -11.98 11.74
CA SER A 286 20.02 -12.37 10.41
C SER A 286 18.93 -12.29 9.34
N ALA A 287 17.68 -12.51 9.73
CA ALA A 287 16.55 -12.49 8.81
C ALA A 287 15.25 -12.08 9.52
N ILE A 288 14.27 -11.70 8.72
CA ILE A 288 12.89 -11.48 9.13
C ILE A 288 11.96 -12.37 8.31
N VAL A 289 10.97 -12.96 8.98
CA VAL A 289 9.91 -13.76 8.36
C VAL A 289 8.59 -13.07 8.62
N PHE A 290 7.80 -12.89 7.57
CA PHE A 290 6.41 -12.46 7.65
C PHE A 290 5.51 -13.64 7.34
N GLU A 291 4.43 -13.78 8.10
CA GLU A 291 3.42 -14.83 7.88
C GLU A 291 2.02 -14.23 7.89
N PHE A 292 1.15 -14.73 7.02
CA PHE A 292 -0.24 -14.31 6.89
C PHE A 292 -1.07 -15.41 6.21
N VAL A 293 -2.40 -15.33 6.31
CA VAL A 293 -3.28 -16.30 5.65
C VAL A 293 -3.19 -16.15 4.13
N PRO A 294 -2.82 -17.20 3.37
CA PRO A 294 -2.79 -17.15 1.91
C PRO A 294 -4.17 -16.83 1.33
N LYS A 295 -4.22 -16.09 0.22
CA LYS A 295 -5.51 -15.78 -0.42
C LYS A 295 -6.13 -16.96 -1.16
N ASN A 296 -5.32 -17.86 -1.72
CA ASN A 296 -5.82 -18.98 -2.50
C ASN A 296 -6.20 -20.17 -1.61
N LYS A 297 -7.50 -20.47 -1.54
CA LYS A 297 -8.09 -21.57 -0.74
C LYS A 297 -7.47 -22.94 -1.02
N ALA A 298 -6.99 -23.21 -2.23
CA ALA A 298 -6.34 -24.49 -2.55
C ALA A 298 -5.01 -24.68 -1.80
N LEU A 299 -4.25 -23.59 -1.61
CA LEU A 299 -2.99 -23.58 -0.86
C LEU A 299 -3.24 -23.56 0.66
N ILE A 300 -4.35 -22.97 1.10
CA ILE A 300 -4.84 -23.09 2.48
C ILE A 300 -5.12 -24.56 2.83
N ASN A 301 -5.81 -25.29 1.94
CA ASN A 301 -6.11 -26.71 2.15
C ASN A 301 -4.86 -27.60 2.15
N ALA A 302 -3.85 -27.28 1.32
CA ALA A 302 -2.57 -27.99 1.31
C ALA A 302 -1.76 -27.75 2.62
N ARG A 303 -1.74 -26.51 3.13
CA ARG A 303 -1.13 -26.18 4.42
C ARG A 303 -1.84 -26.88 5.58
N ASN A 304 -3.17 -26.90 5.60
CA ASN A 304 -3.95 -27.60 6.62
C ASN A 304 -3.72 -29.12 6.58
N LYS A 305 -3.59 -29.72 5.40
CA LYS A 305 -3.20 -31.15 5.24
C LYS A 305 -1.80 -31.45 5.77
N GLN A 306 -0.84 -30.54 5.59
CA GLN A 306 0.52 -30.71 6.13
C GLN A 306 0.55 -30.59 7.66
N ILE A 307 -0.21 -29.66 8.23
CA ILE A 307 -0.30 -29.46 9.70
C ILE A 307 -0.97 -30.67 10.38
N LEU A 308 -2.07 -31.18 9.82
CA LEU A 308 -2.75 -32.40 10.29
C LEU A 308 -1.88 -33.66 10.21
N ASN A 309 -0.94 -33.72 9.26
CA ASN A 309 -0.01 -34.85 9.12
C ASN A 309 1.23 -34.73 10.02
N THR A 310 1.49 -33.57 10.63
CA THR A 310 2.57 -33.37 11.62
C THR A 310 2.13 -33.55 13.07
N GLU A 311 0.82 -33.61 13.34
CA GLU A 311 0.29 -34.13 14.61
C GLU A 311 0.28 -35.66 14.59
N VAL A 312 1.45 -36.27 14.42
CA VAL A 312 1.62 -37.71 14.70
C VAL A 312 1.79 -37.82 16.21
N THR A 313 0.85 -38.54 16.83
CA THR A 313 0.80 -38.89 18.25
C THR A 313 2.17 -39.25 18.83
N PRO A 314 2.49 -38.83 20.07
CA PRO A 314 3.74 -39.22 20.70
C PRO A 314 3.87 -40.75 20.72
N PRO A 315 5.08 -41.30 20.51
CA PRO A 315 5.29 -42.73 20.56
C PRO A 315 4.85 -43.27 21.94
N PRO A 316 4.28 -44.49 22.00
CA PRO A 316 3.89 -45.09 23.27
C PRO A 316 5.09 -45.16 24.22
N PRO A 317 4.91 -45.01 25.54
CA PRO A 317 5.97 -45.27 26.50
C PRO A 317 6.49 -46.70 26.30
N ASP A 318 7.81 -46.85 26.16
CA ASP A 318 8.45 -48.16 25.99
C ASP A 318 8.02 -49.11 27.13
N GLU A 319 7.15 -50.06 26.80
CA GLU A 319 6.87 -51.21 27.65
C GLU A 319 8.02 -52.22 27.51
N LEU A 320 8.77 -52.33 28.60
CA LEU A 320 9.49 -53.52 29.08
C LEU A 320 10.82 -53.92 28.40
N GLY A 321 11.80 -54.08 29.30
CA GLY A 321 12.87 -55.07 29.19
C GLY A 321 14.10 -54.60 29.97
N ARG A 322 14.12 -54.75 31.30
CA ARG A 322 14.68 -55.92 32.03
C ARG A 322 16.15 -56.18 31.74
#